data_AF-A0A428SRU8-F1
#
_entry.id   AF-A0A428SRU8-F1
#
_cell.length_a   1.000
_cell.length_b   1.000
_cell.length_c   1.000
_cell.angle_alpha   90.00
_cell.angle_beta   90.00
_cell.angle_gamma   90.00
#
_symmetry.space_group_name_H-M   'P 1'
#
loop_
_entity.id
_entity.type
_entity.pdbx_description
1 polymer ?
#
loop_
_entity_poly.entity_id
_entity_poly.type
_entity_poly.pdbx_seq_one_letter_code
_entity_poly.pdbx_strand_id
1 'polypeptide(L)'
;MATIDYSFFHVSKTTSIEKSAELYRNLRLKALQTSPESFSSTFDIESAFTEGDWIKRLLEEDRENFVCAATTRGADATTSVEWVGQLTIRGPSVELTTLSQRPLGNQPQAWMRTKSAGRC
;
A
#
# COMPACT_ATOMS: atom_id res chain seq x y z
N MET A 1 1.86 -31.97 -19.68
CA MET A 1 2.04 -31.32 -18.36
C MET A 1 1.45 -29.93 -18.46
N ALA A 2 0.65 -29.52 -17.48
CA ALA A 2 0.17 -28.14 -17.43
C ALA A 2 1.34 -27.21 -17.09
N THR A 3 1.48 -26.11 -17.83
CA THR A 3 2.48 -25.08 -17.54
C THR A 3 1.81 -23.96 -16.75
N ILE A 4 2.49 -23.44 -15.75
CA ILE A 4 2.01 -22.33 -14.92
C ILE A 4 2.96 -21.16 -15.11
N ASP A 5 2.43 -20.05 -15.60
CA ASP A 5 3.14 -18.78 -15.75
C ASP A 5 2.61 -17.78 -14.72
N TYR A 6 3.49 -17.02 -14.09
CA TYR A 6 3.11 -15.99 -13.12
C TYR A 6 3.28 -14.60 -13.70
N SER A 7 2.32 -13.73 -13.43
CA SER A 7 2.35 -12.32 -13.81
C SER A 7 2.04 -11.42 -12.62
N PHE A 8 2.66 -10.26 -12.58
CA PHE A 8 2.48 -9.28 -11.50
C PHE A 8 1.98 -7.97 -12.09
N PHE A 9 0.95 -7.40 -11.48
CA PHE A 9 0.41 -6.13 -11.94
C PHE A 9 -0.21 -5.33 -10.81
N HIS A 10 -0.30 -4.02 -11.05
CA HIS A 10 -0.98 -3.07 -10.20
C HIS A 10 -2.49 -3.13 -10.42
N VAL A 11 -3.28 -3.09 -9.35
CA VAL A 11 -4.73 -3.05 -9.42
C VAL A 11 -5.18 -1.62 -9.70
N SER A 12 -5.85 -1.42 -10.84
CA SER A 12 -6.37 -0.10 -11.22
C SER A 12 -7.43 0.39 -10.24
N LYS A 13 -7.30 1.65 -9.82
CA LYS A 13 -8.32 2.36 -9.02
C LYS A 13 -9.48 2.91 -9.85
N THR A 14 -9.36 2.94 -11.18
CA THR A 14 -10.33 3.61 -12.07
C THR A 14 -11.08 2.64 -12.99
N THR A 15 -10.56 1.44 -13.20
CA THR A 15 -11.07 0.48 -14.18
C THR A 15 -11.51 -0.81 -13.51
N SER A 16 -12.76 -1.22 -13.72
CA SER A 16 -13.32 -2.49 -13.23
C SER A 16 -13.09 -2.71 -11.73
N ILE A 17 -13.33 -1.68 -10.93
CA ILE A 17 -13.00 -1.67 -9.49
C ILE A 17 -13.84 -2.69 -8.72
N GLU A 18 -15.11 -2.86 -9.08
CA GLU A 18 -16.03 -3.82 -8.46
C GLU A 18 -15.50 -5.25 -8.67
N LYS A 19 -15.10 -5.58 -9.91
CA LYS A 19 -14.54 -6.88 -10.23
C LYS A 19 -13.20 -7.12 -9.52
N SER A 20 -12.36 -6.09 -9.46
CA SER A 20 -11.08 -6.16 -8.75
C SER A 20 -11.28 -6.34 -7.25
N ALA A 21 -12.27 -5.67 -6.65
CA ALA A 21 -12.63 -5.81 -5.25
C ALA A 21 -13.15 -7.22 -4.94
N GLU A 22 -13.96 -7.80 -5.82
CA GLU A 22 -14.42 -9.18 -5.70
C GLU A 22 -13.25 -10.18 -5.69
N LEU A 23 -12.33 -10.06 -6.66
CA LEU A 23 -11.16 -10.94 -6.74
C LEU A 23 -10.21 -10.77 -5.54
N TYR A 24 -9.96 -9.52 -5.14
CA TYR A 24 -9.16 -9.19 -3.95
C TYR A 24 -9.76 -9.79 -2.69
N ARG A 25 -11.07 -9.61 -2.47
CA ARG A 25 -11.80 -10.19 -1.33
C ARG A 25 -11.65 -11.71 -1.31
N ASN A 26 -11.95 -12.37 -2.42
CA ASN A 26 -11.94 -13.84 -2.47
C ASN A 26 -10.54 -14.39 -2.14
N LEU A 27 -9.49 -13.76 -2.67
CA LEU A 27 -8.11 -14.12 -2.36
C LEU A 27 -7.76 -13.87 -0.87
N ARG A 28 -8.11 -12.68 -0.35
CA ARG A 28 -7.86 -12.30 1.05
C ARG A 28 -8.52 -13.27 2.03
N LEU A 29 -9.80 -13.60 1.81
CA LEU A 29 -10.55 -14.51 2.66
C LEU A 29 -10.01 -15.94 2.61
N LYS A 30 -9.63 -16.44 1.42
CA LYS A 30 -8.97 -17.74 1.25
C LYS A 30 -7.63 -17.79 2.00
N ALA A 31 -6.86 -16.71 1.97
CA ALA A 31 -5.59 -16.63 2.68
C ALA A 31 -5.77 -16.60 4.21
N LEU A 32 -6.79 -15.90 4.73
CA LEU A 32 -7.12 -15.91 6.16
C LEU A 32 -7.51 -17.30 6.67
N GLN A 33 -8.19 -18.09 5.86
CA GLN A 33 -8.54 -19.48 6.21
C GLN A 33 -7.31 -20.41 6.18
N THR A 34 -6.41 -20.20 5.23
CA THR A 34 -5.26 -21.10 5.01
C THR A 34 -4.10 -20.81 5.96
N SER A 35 -3.86 -19.53 6.27
CA SER A 35 -2.73 -19.07 7.06
C SER A 35 -3.14 -17.92 8.00
N PRO A 36 -4.05 -18.15 8.96
CA PRO A 36 -4.61 -17.08 9.82
C PRO A 36 -3.53 -16.31 10.59
N GLU A 37 -2.50 -17.00 11.08
CA GLU A 37 -1.38 -16.43 11.84
C GLU A 37 -0.54 -15.41 11.04
N SER A 38 -0.66 -15.38 9.70
CA SER A 38 0.02 -14.42 8.85
C SER A 38 -0.70 -13.06 8.75
N PHE A 39 -1.85 -12.92 9.40
CA PHE A 39 -2.69 -11.73 9.31
C PHE A 39 -3.00 -11.16 10.70
N SER A 40 -3.12 -9.83 10.77
CA SER A 40 -3.54 -9.11 11.97
C SER A 40 -5.07 -9.03 12.13
N SER A 41 -5.82 -9.88 11.42
CA SER A 41 -7.28 -9.93 11.37
C SER A 41 -7.73 -11.37 11.20
N THR A 42 -9.03 -11.63 11.29
CA THR A 42 -9.60 -12.99 11.19
C THR A 42 -10.60 -13.09 10.04
N PHE A 43 -10.83 -14.32 9.56
CA PHE A 43 -11.84 -14.58 8.54
C PHE A 43 -13.24 -14.12 8.97
N ASP A 44 -13.63 -14.38 10.23
CA ASP A 44 -14.96 -14.01 10.74
C ASP A 44 -15.18 -12.50 10.71
N ILE A 45 -14.15 -11.71 11.02
CA ILE A 45 -14.22 -10.25 10.94
C ILE A 45 -14.27 -9.79 9.48
N GLU A 46 -13.37 -10.30 8.63
CA GLU A 46 -13.27 -9.80 7.26
C GLU A 46 -14.42 -10.29 6.35
N SER A 47 -14.97 -11.47 6.58
CA SER A 47 -16.09 -12.02 5.79
C SER A 47 -17.41 -11.27 6.00
N ALA A 48 -17.55 -10.54 7.12
CA ALA A 48 -18.69 -9.68 7.38
C ALA A 48 -18.66 -8.35 6.60
N PHE A 49 -17.53 -7.99 5.97
CA PHE A 49 -17.41 -6.76 5.21
C PHE A 49 -18.27 -6.78 3.94
N THR A 50 -18.92 -5.64 3.69
CA THR A 50 -19.74 -5.45 2.49
C THR A 50 -18.87 -5.26 1.25
N GLU A 51 -19.45 -5.40 0.07
CA GLU A 51 -18.76 -5.10 -1.19
C GLU A 51 -18.21 -3.67 -1.22
N GLY A 52 -18.96 -2.70 -0.70
CA GLY A 52 -18.53 -1.30 -0.59
C GLY A 52 -17.29 -1.11 0.28
N ASP A 53 -17.13 -1.92 1.34
CA ASP A 53 -15.92 -1.89 2.18
C ASP A 53 -14.69 -2.38 1.43
N TRP A 54 -14.84 -3.41 0.60
CA TRP A 54 -13.75 -3.93 -0.24
C TRP A 54 -13.35 -2.95 -1.33
N ILE A 55 -14.32 -2.32 -1.99
CA ILE A 55 -14.05 -1.25 -2.96
C ILE A 55 -13.32 -0.09 -2.28
N LYS A 56 -13.82 0.37 -1.12
CA LYS A 56 -13.21 1.47 -0.38
C LYS A 56 -11.74 1.18 -0.03
N ARG A 57 -11.41 -0.05 0.37
CA ARG A 57 -10.03 -0.46 0.66
C ARG A 57 -9.10 -0.37 -0.54
N LEU A 58 -9.57 -0.74 -1.72
CA LEU A 58 -8.76 -0.65 -2.95
C LEU A 58 -8.56 0.81 -3.40
N LEU A 59 -9.52 1.67 -3.08
CA LEU A 59 -9.52 3.10 -3.41
C LEU A 59 -8.80 3.98 -2.36
N GLU A 60 -8.29 3.42 -1.27
CA GLU A 60 -7.52 4.20 -0.29
C GLU A 60 -6.31 4.86 -0.95
N GLU A 61 -6.25 6.20 -0.90
CA GLU A 61 -5.23 6.99 -1.60
C GLU A 61 -3.82 6.79 -1.04
N ASP A 62 -3.69 6.42 0.24
CA ASP A 62 -2.40 6.10 0.86
C ASP A 62 -1.98 4.64 0.65
N ARG A 63 -2.70 3.87 -0.19
CA ARG A 63 -2.41 2.47 -0.45
C ARG A 63 -2.38 2.16 -1.94
N GLU A 64 -1.43 1.31 -2.31
CA GLU A 64 -1.35 0.72 -3.64
C GLU A 64 -1.39 -0.79 -3.55
N ASN A 65 -2.22 -1.41 -4.38
CA ASN A 65 -2.46 -2.85 -4.37
C ASN A 65 -1.86 -3.49 -5.62
N PHE A 66 -1.05 -4.51 -5.40
CA PHE A 66 -0.41 -5.31 -6.43
C PHE A 66 -0.83 -6.76 -6.27
N VAL A 67 -0.94 -7.47 -7.38
CA VAL A 67 -1.38 -8.87 -7.40
C VAL A 67 -0.44 -9.73 -8.22
N CYS A 68 -0.30 -10.98 -7.80
CA CYS A 68 0.29 -12.05 -8.58
C CYS A 68 -0.84 -12.93 -9.13
N ALA A 69 -0.90 -13.11 -10.44
CA ALA A 69 -1.83 -14.00 -11.10
C ALA A 69 -1.11 -15.18 -11.74
N ALA A 70 -1.60 -16.38 -11.45
CA ALA A 70 -1.16 -17.63 -12.06
C ALA A 70 -2.01 -17.91 -13.30
N THR A 71 -1.34 -18.06 -14.44
CA THR A 71 -1.95 -18.49 -15.69
C THR A 71 -1.63 -19.97 -15.89
N THR A 72 -2.63 -20.82 -15.79
CA THR A 72 -2.48 -22.27 -16.03
C THR A 72 -2.89 -22.59 -17.45
N ARG A 73 -2.00 -23.22 -18.22
CA ARG A 73 -2.28 -23.72 -19.57
C ARG A 73 -2.48 -25.23 -19.52
N GLY A 74 -3.73 -25.65 -19.71
CA GLY A 74 -4.12 -27.07 -19.77
C GLY A 74 -3.69 -27.74 -21.07
N ALA A 75 -3.71 -29.07 -21.08
CA ALA A 75 -3.43 -29.87 -22.28
C ALA A 75 -4.47 -29.63 -23.40
N ASP A 76 -5.70 -29.26 -23.02
CA ASP A 76 -6.83 -29.03 -23.93
C ASP A 76 -6.91 -27.59 -24.43
N ALA A 77 -5.77 -26.86 -24.43
CA ALA A 77 -5.65 -25.44 -24.75
C ALA A 77 -6.49 -24.47 -23.88
N THR A 78 -7.20 -24.96 -22.86
CA THR A 78 -7.89 -24.12 -21.89
C THR A 78 -6.88 -23.35 -21.04
N THR A 79 -7.06 -22.02 -20.97
CA THR A 79 -6.25 -21.14 -20.12
C THR A 79 -7.12 -20.59 -19.01
N SER A 80 -6.67 -20.74 -17.76
CA SER A 80 -7.32 -20.16 -16.58
C SER A 80 -6.37 -19.21 -15.87
N VAL A 81 -6.89 -18.05 -15.46
CA VAL A 81 -6.13 -17.05 -14.69
C VAL A 81 -6.76 -16.94 -13.31
N GLU A 82 -5.96 -17.16 -12.26
CA GLU A 82 -6.37 -17.01 -10.86
C GLU A 82 -5.42 -16.04 -10.16
N TRP A 83 -5.95 -15.16 -9.32
CA TRP A 83 -5.12 -14.37 -8.41
C TRP A 83 -4.66 -15.25 -7.27
N VAL A 84 -3.36 -15.37 -7.08
CA VAL A 84 -2.74 -16.31 -6.12
C VAL A 84 -1.93 -15.62 -5.04
N GLY A 85 -1.65 -14.32 -5.20
CA GLY A 85 -0.93 -13.52 -4.22
C GLY A 85 -1.31 -12.05 -4.32
N GLN A 86 -1.20 -11.34 -3.20
CA GLN A 86 -1.48 -9.92 -3.11
C GLN A 86 -0.45 -9.24 -2.22
N LEU A 87 -0.14 -8.00 -2.56
CA LEU A 87 0.73 -7.11 -1.81
C LEU A 87 0.07 -5.73 -1.76
N THR A 88 -0.14 -5.23 -0.55
CA THR A 88 -0.59 -3.86 -0.34
C THR A 88 0.58 -3.06 0.20
N ILE A 89 0.99 -2.04 -0.53
CA ILE A 89 2.00 -1.07 -0.08
C ILE A 89 1.26 0.13 0.47
N ARG A 90 1.61 0.53 1.70
CA ARG A 90 1.11 1.76 2.28
C ARG A 90 2.16 2.86 2.13
N GLY A 91 1.75 4.00 1.56
CA GLY A 91 2.57 5.19 1.45
C GLY A 91 2.83 5.83 2.82
N PRO A 92 3.68 6.87 2.85
CA PRO A 92 3.96 7.60 4.08
C PRO A 92 2.67 8.19 4.68
N SER A 93 2.32 7.79 5.90
CA SER A 93 1.31 8.50 6.69
C SER A 93 2.00 9.70 7.33
N VAL A 94 2.14 10.80 6.59
CA VAL A 94 2.50 12.07 7.21
C VAL A 94 1.31 12.49 8.07
N GLU A 95 1.37 12.26 9.38
CA GLU A 95 0.97 13.37 10.24
C GLU A 95 1.89 14.52 9.80
N LEU A 96 1.30 15.54 9.19
CA LEU A 96 1.95 16.81 8.94
C LEU A 96 2.28 17.44 10.30
N THR A 97 3.17 16.82 11.07
CA THR A 97 3.95 17.47 12.10
C THR A 97 4.91 18.36 11.34
N THR A 98 4.35 19.47 10.86
CA THR A 98 5.02 20.74 10.65
C THR A 98 6.49 20.54 10.28
N LEU A 99 6.74 20.26 9.01
CA LEU A 99 7.85 20.95 8.34
C LEU A 99 7.50 22.44 8.34
N SER A 100 7.46 23.04 9.54
CA SER A 100 7.72 24.44 9.77
C SER A 100 9.15 24.60 9.31
N GLN A 101 9.33 24.79 8.01
CA GLN A 101 10.40 25.60 7.48
C GLN A 101 10.34 26.88 8.30
N ARG A 102 11.15 26.95 9.36
CA ARG A 102 11.44 28.20 10.01
C ARG A 102 11.94 29.09 8.87
N PRO A 103 11.30 30.24 8.59
CA PRO A 103 11.92 31.17 7.68
C PRO A 103 13.32 31.42 8.23
N LEU A 104 14.32 31.45 7.34
CA LEU A 104 15.66 31.90 7.68
C LEU A 104 15.55 33.39 8.03
N GLY A 105 15.05 33.68 9.23
CA GLY A 105 14.94 35.02 9.76
C GLY A 105 16.35 35.54 9.91
N ASN A 106 16.64 36.63 9.21
CA ASN A 106 17.86 37.42 9.37
C ASN A 106 18.26 37.51 10.84
N GLN A 107 19.30 36.78 11.22
CA GLN A 107 20.04 37.06 12.44
C GLN A 107 20.81 38.36 12.22
N PRO A 108 20.53 39.46 12.95
CA PRO A 108 21.46 40.57 12.98
C PRO A 108 22.71 40.08 13.72
N GLN A 109 23.86 40.13 13.05
CA GLN A 109 25.15 39.93 13.70
C GLN A 109 25.37 41.04 14.72
N ALA A 110 25.11 40.75 15.99
CA ALA A 110 25.28 41.71 17.07
C ALA A 110 25.89 41.02 18.30
N TRP A 111 27.17 40.64 18.22
CA TRP A 111 28.11 40.79 19.34
C TRP A 111 29.58 40.50 18.94
N MET A 112 30.14 41.18 17.94
CA MET A 112 31.60 41.39 17.93
C MET A 112 31.87 42.86 18.23
N ARG A 113 31.70 43.24 19.50
CA ARG A 113 32.32 44.47 20.01
C ARG A 113 33.69 44.12 20.57
N THR A 114 34.67 44.46 19.75
CA THR A 114 36.10 44.63 20.04
C THR A 114 36.35 45.19 21.45
N LYS A 115 37.14 44.47 22.26
CA LYS A 115 37.85 45.09 23.39
C LYS A 115 38.99 45.92 22.82
N SER A 116 38.84 47.25 22.84
CA SER A 116 39.96 48.16 22.60
C SER A 116 40.89 48.18 23.80
N ALA A 117 42.19 48.18 23.51
CA ALA A 117 43.29 48.25 24.45
C ALA A 117 43.34 49.58 25.23
N GLY A 118 43.99 49.57 26.41
CA GLY A 118 44.86 50.66 26.84
C GLY A 118 44.68 51.22 28.26
N ARG A 119 45.70 50.97 29.10
CA ARG A 119 46.37 51.86 30.08
C ARG A 119 45.52 52.74 31.02
N CYS A 120 45.71 52.53 32.33
CA CYS A 120 46.43 53.43 33.25
C CYS A 120 47.06 52.60 34.37
#